data_AF-A0A1H1DS58-F1
#
_entry.id   AF-A0A1H1DS58-F1
#
_cell.length_a   1.000
_cell.length_b   1.000
_cell.length_c   1.000
_cell.angle_alpha   90.00
_cell.angle_beta   90.00
_cell.angle_gamma   90.00
#
_symmetry.space_group_name_H-M   'P 1'
#
loop_
_entity.id
_entity.type
_entity.pdbx_description
1 polymer ?
#
loop_
_entity_poly.entity_id
_entity_poly.type
_entity_poly.pdbx_seq_one_letter_code
_entity_poly.pdbx_strand_id
1 'polypeptide(L)'
;MATKTTLPGSATIEFNLKVENGAKHFYSFKTWTPIMGALLLSGLMPTEYWCGIPDAPPGPASSPSFWVDQFDRLYKGLWEMGPDGEEGIPAKNEKHLRGLDGESLMATVSPRFPDARKVLRHWDTKCEDEQDYPLELDPVKFVVWLEELCWNEEIRFFDRTWVDAFLKLHGIGKNNAILPSDVVASFQKVTDVGDDGGWHPLGTHISEAQREAISQGKEPFAIEVVFPLIIGILEARGVIDRLDKNYVSGKAIPVKLDDGRVYVLKRDTLRVQLNRLKTKRFAPQL
;
A
#
# COMPACT_ATOMS: atom_id res chain seq x y z
N MET A 1 17.74 -20.30 -8.35
CA MET A 1 16.75 -19.88 -7.34
C MET A 1 17.36 -18.76 -6.52
N ALA A 2 16.95 -17.51 -6.74
CA ALA A 2 17.45 -16.38 -5.97
C ALA A 2 16.59 -16.21 -4.72
N THR A 3 17.18 -16.48 -3.56
CA THR A 3 16.60 -16.18 -2.25
C THR A 3 16.48 -14.67 -2.10
N LYS A 4 15.26 -14.14 -2.26
CA LYS A 4 14.93 -12.76 -1.88
C LYS A 4 15.27 -12.59 -0.40
N THR A 5 16.35 -11.87 -0.11
CA THR A 5 16.69 -11.49 1.26
C THR A 5 15.73 -10.36 1.67
N THR A 6 14.60 -10.74 2.25
CA THR A 6 13.61 -9.82 2.80
C THR A 6 14.22 -9.14 4.03
N LEU A 7 14.45 -7.83 3.98
CA LEU A 7 14.93 -7.07 5.13
C LEU A 7 13.90 -7.19 6.28
N PRO A 8 14.31 -7.46 7.52
CA PRO A 8 13.40 -7.50 8.66
C PRO A 8 12.66 -6.16 8.76
N GLY A 9 11.32 -6.20 8.78
CA GLY A 9 10.44 -5.02 8.80
C GLY A 9 9.99 -4.48 7.43
N SER A 10 10.54 -4.96 6.31
CA SER A 10 10.12 -4.51 4.97
C SER A 10 8.68 -4.90 4.63
N ALA A 11 8.25 -6.10 4.99
CA ALA A 11 6.86 -6.55 4.84
C ALA A 11 5.89 -5.70 5.70
N THR A 12 6.31 -5.33 6.90
CA THR A 12 5.58 -4.46 7.83
C THR A 12 5.42 -3.05 7.29
N ILE A 13 6.48 -2.48 6.69
CA ILE A 13 6.44 -1.16 6.04
C ILE A 13 5.54 -1.18 4.80
N GLU A 14 5.66 -2.21 3.97
CA GLU A 14 4.84 -2.38 2.76
C GLU A 14 3.35 -2.49 3.12
N PHE A 15 3.03 -3.26 4.16
CA PHE A 15 1.68 -3.34 4.71
C PHE A 15 1.16 -1.98 5.21
N ASN A 16 1.96 -1.24 5.99
CA ASN A 16 1.55 0.09 6.48
C ASN A 16 1.27 1.05 5.34
N LEU A 17 2.10 1.04 4.29
CA LEU A 17 1.90 1.86 3.10
C LEU A 17 0.61 1.50 2.35
N LYS A 18 0.33 0.20 2.23
CA LYS A 18 -0.90 -0.31 1.61
C LYS A 18 -2.14 0.12 2.40
N VAL A 19 -2.10 0.00 3.73
CA VAL A 19 -3.18 0.47 4.61
C VAL A 19 -3.33 1.99 4.53
N GLU A 20 -2.23 2.75 4.64
CA GLU A 20 -2.29 4.22 4.58
C GLU A 20 -2.77 4.74 3.22
N ASN A 21 -2.44 4.08 2.11
CA ASN A 21 -2.90 4.54 0.79
C ASN A 21 -4.33 4.07 0.48
N GLY A 22 -4.69 2.83 0.82
CA GLY A 22 -6.00 2.25 0.53
C GLY A 22 -7.09 2.66 1.51
N ALA A 23 -6.78 2.73 2.81
CA ALA A 23 -7.77 2.97 3.87
C ALA A 23 -7.93 4.45 4.25
N LYS A 24 -6.96 5.33 3.95
CA LYS A 24 -6.98 6.74 4.35
C LYS A 24 -8.18 7.52 3.82
N HIS A 25 -8.65 7.20 2.61
CA HIS A 25 -9.87 7.81 2.08
C HIS A 25 -11.07 7.48 2.97
N PHE A 26 -11.27 6.21 3.29
CA PHE A 26 -12.43 5.73 4.06
C PHE A 26 -12.37 6.08 5.55
N TYR A 27 -11.16 6.25 6.09
CA TYR A 27 -10.98 6.76 7.46
C TYR A 27 -11.52 8.19 7.64
N SER A 28 -11.46 9.02 6.60
CA SER A 28 -11.96 10.39 6.67
C SER A 28 -13.49 10.47 6.75
N PHE A 29 -14.19 9.35 6.56
CA PHE A 29 -15.65 9.32 6.57
C PHE A 29 -16.16 9.40 8.01
N LYS A 30 -17.17 10.24 8.22
CA LYS A 30 -17.80 10.39 9.54
C LYS A 30 -18.54 9.13 9.97
N THR A 31 -19.10 8.42 9.00
CA THR A 31 -19.89 7.20 9.22
C THR A 31 -19.55 6.16 8.16
N TRP A 32 -19.70 4.88 8.52
CA TRP A 32 -19.60 3.74 7.60
C TRP A 32 -20.94 3.00 7.55
N THR A 33 -21.25 2.36 6.43
CA THR A 33 -22.26 1.29 6.47
C THR A 33 -21.67 0.03 7.12
N PRO A 34 -22.49 -0.86 7.69
CA PRO A 34 -21.99 -2.14 8.24
C PRO A 34 -21.22 -2.98 7.21
N ILE A 35 -21.69 -3.04 5.96
CA ILE A 35 -20.98 -3.71 4.86
C ILE A 35 -19.62 -3.06 4.62
N MET A 36 -19.56 -1.73 4.55
CA MET A 36 -18.30 -1.02 4.37
C MET A 36 -17.30 -1.31 5.50
N GLY A 37 -17.76 -1.29 6.76
CA GLY A 37 -16.92 -1.62 7.91
C GLY A 37 -16.39 -3.05 7.84
N ALA A 38 -17.25 -4.03 7.52
CA ALA A 38 -16.85 -5.43 7.40
C ALA A 38 -15.83 -5.67 6.28
N LEU A 39 -16.00 -5.00 5.13
CA LEU A 39 -15.06 -5.06 4.01
C LEU A 39 -13.69 -4.52 4.44
N LEU A 40 -13.65 -3.31 5.01
CA LEU A 40 -12.41 -2.65 5.43
C LEU A 40 -11.63 -3.49 6.45
N LEU A 41 -12.32 -3.99 7.48
CA LEU A 41 -11.71 -4.78 8.55
C LEU A 41 -11.28 -6.18 8.10
N SER A 42 -11.72 -6.60 6.92
CA SER A 42 -11.30 -7.85 6.27
C SER A 42 -10.32 -7.61 5.11
N GLY A 43 -9.83 -6.38 4.91
CA GLY A 43 -8.84 -6.05 3.89
C GLY A 43 -9.39 -5.94 2.46
N LEU A 44 -10.70 -5.76 2.29
CA LEU A 44 -11.38 -5.56 1.01
C LEU A 44 -11.59 -4.08 0.73
N MET A 45 -11.40 -3.68 -0.53
CA MET A 45 -11.63 -2.30 -0.98
C MET A 45 -13.14 -2.05 -1.15
N PRO A 46 -13.76 -1.15 -0.36
CA PRO A 46 -15.12 -0.74 -0.64
C PRO A 46 -15.18 0.01 -1.97
N THR A 47 -16.27 -0.20 -2.72
CA THR A 47 -16.53 0.51 -3.97
C THR A 47 -17.97 0.96 -3.98
N GLU A 48 -18.33 1.82 -4.92
CA GLU A 48 -19.72 2.26 -5.15
C GLU A 48 -20.73 1.10 -5.22
N TYR A 49 -20.30 -0.07 -5.73
CA TYR A 49 -21.12 -1.27 -5.80
C TYR A 49 -21.44 -1.84 -4.42
N TRP A 50 -20.43 -1.95 -3.56
CA TRP A 50 -20.56 -2.48 -2.21
C TRP A 50 -21.27 -1.53 -1.26
N CYS A 51 -21.07 -0.23 -1.47
CA CYS A 51 -21.54 0.84 -0.60
C CYS A 51 -22.83 1.50 -1.11
N GLY A 52 -23.48 0.92 -2.12
CA GLY A 52 -24.83 1.32 -2.50
C GLY A 52 -25.73 1.34 -1.26
N ILE A 53 -26.54 2.39 -1.11
CA ILE A 53 -27.45 2.53 0.03
C ILE A 53 -28.31 1.27 0.07
N PRO A 54 -28.31 0.51 1.18
CA PRO A 54 -29.17 -0.66 1.31
C PRO A 54 -30.63 -0.26 1.14
N ASP A 55 -31.46 -1.16 0.62
CA ASP A 55 -32.91 -1.03 0.81
C ASP A 55 -33.16 -0.82 2.31
N ALA A 56 -34.05 0.12 2.67
CA ALA A 56 -34.39 0.38 4.06
C ALA A 56 -34.67 -0.97 4.77
N PRO A 57 -34.15 -1.16 5.99
CA PRO A 57 -34.36 -2.42 6.69
C PRO A 57 -35.88 -2.64 6.73
N PRO A 58 -36.37 -3.84 6.38
CA PRO A 58 -37.78 -4.16 6.58
C PRO A 58 -38.09 -3.86 8.05
N GLY A 59 -39.33 -3.41 8.35
CA GLY A 59 -39.72 -2.89 9.67
C GLY A 59 -39.50 -3.86 10.84
N PRO A 60 -40.18 -3.73 11.98
CA PRO A 60 -39.81 -4.38 13.25
C PRO A 60 -39.73 -5.94 13.29
N ALA A 61 -39.90 -6.61 12.14
CA ALA A 61 -39.60 -8.02 11.90
C ALA A 61 -38.48 -8.18 10.84
N SER A 62 -37.35 -7.48 11.00
CA SER A 62 -36.19 -7.66 10.13
C SER A 62 -35.59 -9.06 10.31
N SER A 63 -35.12 -9.64 9.20
CA SER A 63 -34.48 -10.96 9.21
C SER A 63 -33.24 -10.94 10.11
N PRO A 64 -32.96 -11.99 10.90
CA PRO A 64 -31.74 -12.12 11.71
C PRO A 64 -30.44 -12.19 10.88
N SER A 65 -30.54 -12.01 9.56
CA SER A 65 -29.45 -12.07 8.59
C SER A 65 -29.48 -10.88 7.61
N PHE A 66 -30.08 -9.74 7.98
CA PHE A 66 -30.29 -8.62 7.06
C PHE A 66 -28.99 -8.18 6.33
N TRP A 67 -27.91 -7.91 7.07
CA TRP A 67 -26.66 -7.45 6.50
C TRP A 67 -25.92 -8.56 5.74
N VAL A 68 -25.94 -9.79 6.27
CA VAL A 68 -25.38 -10.96 5.57
C VAL A 68 -26.09 -11.22 4.25
N ASP A 69 -27.42 -11.12 4.20
CA ASP A 69 -28.21 -11.37 3.00
C ASP A 69 -28.01 -10.28 1.95
N GLN A 70 -27.84 -9.03 2.37
CA GLN A 70 -27.45 -7.93 1.47
C GLN A 70 -26.06 -8.18 0.89
N PHE A 71 -25.08 -8.52 1.74
CA PHE A 71 -23.73 -8.84 1.30
C PHE A 71 -23.69 -10.04 0.34
N ASP A 72 -24.39 -11.13 0.65
CA ASP A 72 -24.43 -12.33 -0.18
C ASP A 72 -25.10 -12.05 -1.54
N ARG A 73 -26.11 -11.16 -1.58
CA ARG A 73 -26.73 -10.70 -2.82
C ARG A 73 -25.77 -9.88 -3.67
N LEU A 74 -25.07 -8.90 -3.08
CA LEU A 74 -24.04 -8.13 -3.76
C LEU A 74 -22.91 -9.02 -4.24
N TYR A 75 -22.42 -9.93 -3.40
CA TYR A 75 -21.37 -10.85 -3.79
C TYR A 75 -21.82 -11.66 -5.00
N LYS A 76 -22.94 -12.39 -4.93
CA LYS A 76 -23.47 -13.16 -6.07
C LYS A 76 -23.72 -12.30 -7.31
N GLY A 77 -24.17 -11.06 -7.15
CA GLY A 77 -24.43 -10.13 -8.26
C GLY A 77 -23.19 -9.71 -9.04
N LEU A 78 -21.98 -10.05 -8.60
CA LEU A 78 -20.76 -9.87 -9.38
C LEU A 78 -20.59 -10.94 -10.47
N TRP A 79 -21.25 -12.07 -10.34
CA TRP A 79 -21.24 -13.15 -11.31
C TRP A 79 -22.37 -12.94 -12.33
N GLU A 80 -22.03 -13.14 -13.60
CA GLU A 80 -22.97 -13.08 -14.72
C GLU A 80 -22.81 -14.33 -15.59
N MET A 81 -23.91 -14.76 -16.20
CA MET A 81 -23.88 -15.85 -17.18
C MET A 81 -23.28 -15.32 -18.49
N GLY A 82 -22.18 -15.93 -18.91
CA GLY A 82 -21.55 -15.67 -20.20
C GLY A 82 -22.40 -16.13 -21.39
N PRO A 83 -22.09 -15.66 -22.60
CA PRO A 83 -22.79 -16.08 -23.83
C PRO A 83 -22.57 -17.56 -24.19
N ASP A 84 -21.56 -18.20 -23.59
CA ASP A 84 -21.26 -19.62 -23.62
C ASP A 84 -22.04 -20.45 -22.57
N GLY A 85 -22.81 -19.78 -21.71
CA GLY A 85 -23.54 -20.42 -20.61
C GLY A 85 -22.65 -20.76 -19.40
N GLU A 86 -21.41 -20.25 -19.35
CA GLU A 86 -20.56 -20.38 -18.16
C GLU A 86 -20.74 -19.17 -17.23
N GLU A 87 -20.87 -19.43 -15.93
CA GLU A 87 -20.96 -18.37 -14.93
C GLU A 87 -19.56 -17.81 -14.66
N GLY A 88 -19.39 -16.50 -14.84
CA GLY A 88 -18.10 -15.84 -14.70
C GLY A 88 -18.24 -14.40 -14.25
N ILE A 89 -17.12 -13.78 -13.92
CA ILE A 89 -17.11 -12.37 -13.51
C ILE A 89 -16.72 -11.54 -14.73
N PRO A 90 -17.62 -10.68 -15.23
CA PRO A 90 -17.31 -9.86 -16.39
C PRO A 90 -16.29 -8.78 -16.03
N ALA A 91 -15.50 -8.33 -17.02
CA ALA A 91 -14.44 -7.35 -16.82
C ALA A 91 -14.90 -6.05 -16.12
N LYS A 92 -16.16 -5.64 -16.33
CA LYS A 92 -16.76 -4.48 -15.65
C LYS A 92 -16.87 -4.64 -14.13
N ASN A 93 -16.98 -5.88 -13.63
CA ASN A 93 -17.15 -6.21 -12.22
C ASN A 93 -15.80 -6.48 -11.52
N GLU A 94 -14.73 -6.79 -12.26
CA GLU A 94 -13.40 -7.08 -11.69
C GLU A 94 -12.87 -5.96 -10.79
N LYS A 95 -13.22 -4.69 -11.07
CA LYS A 95 -12.83 -3.54 -10.25
C LYS A 95 -13.34 -3.63 -8.80
N HIS A 96 -14.42 -4.38 -8.55
CA HIS A 96 -15.03 -4.54 -7.23
C HIS A 96 -14.36 -5.64 -6.40
N LEU A 97 -13.47 -6.43 -7.02
CA LEU A 97 -12.83 -7.60 -6.42
C LEU A 97 -11.35 -7.31 -6.17
N ARG A 98 -11.11 -6.25 -5.40
CA ARG A 98 -9.77 -5.77 -5.05
C ARG A 98 -9.59 -5.70 -3.54
N GLY A 99 -8.39 -6.04 -3.09
CA GLY A 99 -7.95 -5.80 -1.73
C GLY A 99 -7.57 -4.33 -1.49
N LEU A 100 -7.52 -3.91 -0.23
CA LEU A 100 -6.98 -2.60 0.16
C LEU A 100 -5.50 -2.41 -0.21
N ASP A 101 -4.78 -3.52 -0.40
CA ASP A 101 -3.42 -3.61 -0.89
C ASP A 101 -3.28 -3.59 -2.42
N GLY A 102 -4.38 -3.44 -3.15
CA GLY A 102 -4.42 -3.44 -4.61
C GLY A 102 -4.37 -4.85 -5.24
N GLU A 103 -4.32 -5.91 -4.43
CA GLU A 103 -4.35 -7.29 -4.91
C GLU A 103 -5.66 -7.57 -5.66
N SER A 104 -5.55 -8.21 -6.83
CA SER A 104 -6.72 -8.73 -7.54
C SER A 104 -7.17 -10.03 -6.89
N LEU A 105 -8.42 -10.08 -6.44
CA LEU A 105 -8.99 -11.22 -5.73
C LEU A 105 -9.70 -12.21 -6.67
N MET A 106 -9.52 -12.04 -7.98
CA MET A 106 -10.06 -12.93 -9.01
C MET A 106 -9.28 -14.21 -9.19
N ALA A 107 -7.98 -14.14 -9.03
CA ALA A 107 -7.09 -15.27 -9.27
C ALA A 107 -6.86 -16.13 -8.01
N THR A 108 -7.39 -15.70 -6.86
CA THR A 108 -7.07 -16.30 -5.55
C THR A 108 -8.34 -16.62 -4.76
N VAL A 109 -8.36 -17.77 -4.10
CA VAL A 109 -9.37 -18.09 -3.08
C VAL A 109 -9.02 -17.27 -1.84
N SER A 110 -9.45 -16.01 -1.83
CA SER A 110 -9.14 -15.08 -0.76
C SER A 110 -10.02 -15.33 0.47
N PRO A 111 -9.45 -15.46 1.68
CA PRO A 111 -10.24 -15.62 2.91
C PRO A 111 -10.97 -14.34 3.32
N ARG A 112 -10.70 -13.21 2.65
CA ARG A 112 -11.22 -11.88 3.00
C ARG A 112 -12.73 -11.77 2.87
N PHE A 113 -13.35 -12.37 1.85
CA PHE A 113 -14.82 -12.38 1.70
C PHE A 113 -15.51 -13.25 2.77
N PRO A 114 -15.05 -14.48 3.06
CA PRO A 114 -15.51 -15.23 4.21
C PRO A 114 -15.38 -14.47 5.54
N ASP A 115 -14.27 -13.77 5.77
CA ASP A 115 -14.08 -12.99 7.00
C ASP A 115 -15.03 -11.80 7.09
N ALA A 116 -15.25 -11.06 6.00
CA ALA A 116 -16.25 -9.97 5.97
C ALA A 116 -17.65 -10.49 6.29
N ARG A 117 -18.02 -11.63 5.71
CA ARG A 117 -19.30 -12.29 5.98
C ARG A 117 -19.45 -12.73 7.44
N LYS A 118 -18.37 -13.20 8.08
CA LYS A 118 -18.39 -13.54 9.53
C LYS A 118 -18.65 -12.29 10.37
N VAL A 119 -17.97 -11.18 10.08
CA VAL A 119 -18.19 -9.91 10.79
C VAL A 119 -19.65 -9.49 10.71
N LEU A 120 -20.24 -9.51 9.51
CA LEU A 120 -21.64 -9.15 9.30
C LEU A 120 -22.60 -10.08 10.04
N ARG A 121 -22.28 -11.37 10.15
CA ARG A 121 -23.10 -12.30 10.93
C ARG A 121 -23.16 -11.93 12.40
N HIS A 122 -22.01 -11.64 13.02
CA HIS A 122 -22.00 -11.19 14.43
C HIS A 122 -22.70 -9.83 14.58
N TRP A 123 -22.58 -8.96 13.58
CA TRP A 123 -23.28 -7.68 13.58
C TRP A 123 -24.80 -7.85 13.51
N ASP A 124 -25.29 -8.74 12.64
CA ASP A 124 -26.73 -9.06 12.55
C ASP A 124 -27.26 -9.61 13.87
N THR A 125 -26.51 -10.50 14.55
CA THR A 125 -26.88 -10.99 15.90
C THR A 125 -26.99 -9.86 16.91
N LYS A 126 -26.03 -8.93 16.92
CA LYS A 126 -26.09 -7.75 17.79
C LYS A 126 -27.29 -6.86 17.47
N CYS A 127 -27.57 -6.64 16.18
CA CYS A 127 -28.72 -5.85 15.74
C CYS A 127 -30.04 -6.49 16.18
N GLU A 128 -30.13 -7.82 16.13
CA GLU A 128 -31.28 -8.58 16.61
C GLU A 128 -31.48 -8.43 18.12
N ASP A 129 -30.41 -8.57 18.90
CA ASP A 129 -30.43 -8.43 20.36
C ASP A 129 -30.83 -7.00 20.80
N GLU A 130 -30.35 -5.99 20.08
CA GLU A 130 -30.62 -4.57 20.35
C GLU A 130 -31.90 -4.04 19.68
N GLN A 131 -32.50 -4.82 18.78
CA GLN A 131 -33.60 -4.41 17.88
C GLN A 131 -33.30 -3.12 17.09
N ASP A 132 -32.04 -2.93 16.69
CA ASP A 132 -31.58 -1.76 15.93
C ASP A 132 -30.71 -2.19 14.75
N TYR A 133 -31.07 -1.75 13.54
CA TYR A 133 -30.36 -2.05 12.30
C TYR A 133 -29.84 -0.75 11.68
N PRO A 134 -28.80 -0.14 12.28
CA PRO A 134 -28.30 1.15 11.84
C PRO A 134 -27.69 1.06 10.45
N LEU A 135 -28.11 1.96 9.56
CA LEU A 135 -27.55 2.10 8.22
C LEU A 135 -26.19 2.79 8.22
N GLU A 136 -25.92 3.57 9.27
CA GLU A 136 -24.70 4.34 9.46
C GLU A 136 -24.12 4.05 10.85
N LEU A 137 -22.82 3.76 10.89
CA LEU A 137 -22.07 3.42 12.07
C LEU A 137 -20.99 4.45 12.34
N ASP A 138 -20.71 4.66 13.62
CA ASP A 138 -19.47 5.27 14.05
C ASP A 138 -18.31 4.27 13.83
N PRO A 139 -17.30 4.61 13.00
CA PRO A 139 -16.19 3.71 12.69
C PRO A 139 -15.40 3.25 13.93
N VAL A 140 -15.19 4.15 14.89
CA VAL A 140 -14.43 3.85 16.12
C VAL A 140 -15.19 2.82 16.95
N LYS A 141 -16.49 3.02 17.15
CA LYS A 141 -17.32 2.08 17.92
C LYS A 141 -17.39 0.70 17.29
N PHE A 142 -17.48 0.65 15.95
CA PHE A 142 -17.54 -0.62 15.23
C PHE A 142 -16.21 -1.39 15.33
N VAL A 143 -15.07 -0.70 15.24
CA VAL A 143 -13.74 -1.30 15.42
C VAL A 143 -13.54 -1.83 16.85
N VAL A 144 -13.95 -1.07 17.87
CA VAL A 144 -13.87 -1.51 19.29
C VAL A 144 -14.72 -2.76 19.51
N TRP A 145 -15.96 -2.74 19.03
CA TRP A 145 -16.85 -3.90 19.13
C TRP A 145 -16.23 -5.16 18.52
N LEU A 146 -15.64 -5.05 17.33
CA LEU A 146 -15.01 -6.18 16.69
C LEU A 146 -13.78 -6.70 17.47
N GLU A 147 -12.99 -5.80 18.02
CA GLU A 147 -11.82 -6.18 18.83
C GLU A 147 -12.22 -6.90 20.13
N GLU A 148 -13.32 -6.49 20.76
CA GLU A 148 -13.89 -7.20 21.92
C GLU A 148 -14.26 -8.65 21.56
N LEU A 149 -14.92 -8.87 20.41
CA LEU A 149 -15.23 -10.22 19.92
C LEU A 149 -13.97 -11.04 19.63
N CYS A 150 -12.92 -10.42 19.07
CA CYS A 150 -11.63 -11.10 18.86
C CYS A 150 -10.96 -11.47 20.18
N TRP A 151 -11.01 -10.59 21.18
CA TRP A 151 -10.43 -10.82 22.50
C TRP A 151 -11.14 -11.96 23.26
N ASN A 152 -12.47 -12.05 23.12
CA ASN A 152 -13.27 -13.13 23.68
C ASN A 152 -13.21 -14.45 22.88
N GLU A 153 -12.42 -14.48 21.79
CA GLU A 153 -12.32 -15.59 20.85
C GLU A 153 -13.64 -15.98 20.15
N GLU A 154 -14.63 -15.10 20.16
CA GLU A 154 -15.94 -15.31 19.51
C GLU A 154 -15.83 -15.24 17.98
N ILE A 155 -14.90 -14.44 17.48
CA ILE A 155 -14.55 -14.38 16.06
C ILE A 155 -13.04 -14.58 15.86
N ARG A 156 -12.68 -15.38 14.85
CA ARG A 156 -11.29 -15.58 14.43
C ARG A 156 -11.13 -15.28 12.94
N PHE A 157 -10.27 -14.31 12.64
CA PHE A 157 -9.86 -13.93 11.30
C PHE A 157 -8.77 -14.85 10.77
N PHE A 158 -8.75 -15.07 9.46
CA PHE A 158 -7.60 -15.69 8.79
C PHE A 158 -6.41 -14.73 8.74
N ASP A 159 -6.67 -13.43 8.60
CA ASP A 159 -5.66 -12.37 8.60
C ASP A 159 -6.10 -11.20 9.50
N ARG A 160 -5.69 -11.23 10.77
CA ARG A 160 -5.99 -10.18 11.77
C ARG A 160 -5.26 -8.86 11.51
N THR A 161 -4.27 -8.86 10.61
CA THR A 161 -3.40 -7.69 10.37
C THR A 161 -4.21 -6.45 9.98
N TRP A 162 -5.36 -6.61 9.32
CA TRP A 162 -6.27 -5.50 8.98
C TRP A 162 -6.94 -4.89 10.20
N VAL A 163 -7.52 -5.70 11.09
CA VAL A 163 -8.14 -5.24 12.35
C VAL A 163 -7.12 -4.47 13.20
N ASP A 164 -5.92 -5.04 13.33
CA ASP A 164 -4.80 -4.40 14.03
C ASP A 164 -4.44 -3.03 13.44
N ALA A 165 -4.59 -2.88 12.13
CA ALA A 165 -4.35 -1.63 11.43
C ALA A 165 -5.36 -0.56 11.74
N PHE A 166 -6.65 -0.90 11.73
CA PHE A 166 -7.68 0.05 12.11
C PHE A 166 -7.60 0.41 13.60
N LEU A 167 -7.31 -0.55 14.49
CA LEU A 167 -7.14 -0.27 15.92
C LEU A 167 -6.04 0.74 16.20
N LYS A 168 -4.91 0.64 15.50
CA LYS A 168 -3.84 1.61 15.65
C LYS A 168 -4.17 2.97 15.04
N LEU A 169 -4.80 2.98 13.86
CA LEU A 169 -5.21 4.24 13.21
C LEU A 169 -6.24 5.03 14.05
N HIS A 170 -7.07 4.33 14.84
CA HIS A 170 -7.99 4.97 15.79
C HIS A 170 -7.36 5.23 17.18
N GLY A 171 -6.08 4.91 17.39
CA GLY A 171 -5.39 5.13 18.67
C GLY A 171 -5.82 4.20 19.81
N ILE A 172 -6.47 3.08 19.48
CA ILE A 172 -7.09 2.15 20.43
C ILE A 172 -6.12 1.03 20.83
N GLY A 173 -5.29 0.55 19.90
CA GLY A 173 -4.40 -0.61 20.11
C GLY A 173 -2.92 -0.27 20.28
N LYS A 174 -2.22 -1.03 21.13
CA LYS A 174 -0.75 -1.13 21.16
C LYS A 174 -0.31 -2.38 20.39
N ASN A 175 -0.05 -2.27 19.09
CA ASN A 175 0.45 -3.40 18.30
C ASN A 175 1.81 -3.10 17.65
N ASN A 176 2.71 -4.10 17.67
CA ASN A 176 4.07 -4.07 17.11
C ASN A 176 4.09 -4.38 15.60
N ALA A 177 2.97 -4.82 15.02
CA ALA A 177 2.84 -5.18 13.60
C ALA A 177 2.73 -3.97 12.65
N ILE A 178 2.56 -2.75 13.17
CA ILE A 178 2.47 -1.53 12.38
C ILE A 178 3.44 -0.55 13.00
N LEU A 179 4.33 0.00 12.19
CA LEU A 179 5.34 0.95 12.65
C LEU A 179 4.66 2.30 12.93
N PRO A 180 4.98 2.99 14.04
CA PRO A 180 4.43 4.32 14.35
C PRO A 180 4.46 5.25 13.13
N SER A 181 3.46 6.12 12.94
CA SER A 181 3.35 6.95 11.74
C SER A 181 4.56 7.87 11.54
N ASP A 182 5.28 8.23 12.59
CA ASP A 182 6.58 8.90 12.56
C ASP A 182 7.72 7.99 12.08
N VAL A 183 7.70 6.70 12.40
CA VAL A 183 8.63 5.68 11.87
C VAL A 183 8.28 5.34 10.43
N VAL A 184 7.00 5.20 10.08
CA VAL A 184 6.53 5.05 8.69
C VAL A 184 6.82 6.31 7.89
N ALA A 185 6.61 7.50 8.44
CA ALA A 185 7.03 8.78 7.84
C ALA A 185 8.55 8.92 7.77
N SER A 186 9.32 8.24 8.63
CA SER A 186 10.79 8.16 8.51
C SER A 186 11.19 7.20 7.38
N PHE A 187 10.45 6.10 7.19
CA PHE A 187 10.61 5.18 6.06
C PHE A 187 10.05 5.75 4.75
N GLN A 188 9.00 6.58 4.78
CA GLN A 188 8.43 7.35 3.67
C GLN A 188 9.26 8.59 3.37
N LYS A 189 9.85 9.28 4.35
CA LYS A 189 10.95 10.23 4.06
C LYS A 189 12.13 9.52 3.37
N VAL A 190 12.23 8.21 3.49
CA VAL A 190 13.20 7.36 2.77
C VAL A 190 12.63 6.77 1.46
N THR A 191 11.31 6.64 1.26
CA THR A 191 10.69 6.03 0.06
C THR A 191 9.85 6.95 -0.83
N ASP A 192 9.42 8.10 -0.32
CA ASP A 192 8.42 9.07 -0.82
C ASP A 192 9.03 10.44 -1.16
N VAL A 193 10.36 10.58 -1.05
CA VAL A 193 11.04 11.65 -1.78
C VAL A 193 11.00 11.25 -3.26
N GLY A 194 10.24 12.03 -4.03
CA GLY A 194 10.52 12.27 -5.44
C GLY A 194 12.02 12.46 -5.60
N ASP A 195 12.67 11.40 -6.05
CA ASP A 195 14.11 11.28 -6.05
C ASP A 195 14.63 11.86 -7.36
N ASP A 196 14.79 13.18 -7.34
CA ASP A 196 15.60 13.98 -8.28
C ASP A 196 17.11 13.73 -8.02
N GLY A 197 17.45 12.60 -7.40
CA GLY A 197 18.75 12.33 -6.81
C GLY A 197 18.96 12.99 -5.44
N GLY A 198 18.02 13.77 -4.89
CA GLY A 198 18.23 14.62 -3.70
C GLY A 198 18.66 13.87 -2.42
N TRP A 199 18.43 12.56 -2.34
CA TRP A 199 18.94 11.71 -1.25
C TRP A 199 20.41 11.29 -1.44
N HIS A 200 20.90 11.31 -2.67
CA HIS A 200 22.31 11.09 -2.95
C HIS A 200 23.10 12.35 -2.58
N PRO A 201 24.26 12.24 -1.91
CA PRO A 201 25.15 13.39 -1.68
C PRO A 201 25.58 14.16 -2.94
N LEU A 202 25.28 13.61 -4.12
CA LEU A 202 25.56 14.18 -5.45
C LEU A 202 24.28 14.30 -6.30
N GLY A 203 23.11 14.39 -5.67
CA GLY A 203 21.81 14.37 -6.34
C GLY A 203 21.67 15.37 -7.48
N THR A 204 22.07 16.61 -7.21
CA THR A 204 22.10 17.69 -8.19
C THR A 204 22.96 17.34 -9.41
N HIS A 205 24.12 16.72 -9.20
CA HIS A 205 25.04 16.27 -10.25
C HIS A 205 24.49 15.09 -11.05
N ILE A 206 23.80 14.15 -10.37
CA ILE A 206 23.13 13.01 -11.02
C ILE A 206 22.01 13.53 -11.93
N SER A 207 21.15 14.40 -11.43
CA SER A 207 20.05 15.02 -12.21
C SER A 207 20.56 15.83 -13.41
N GLU A 208 21.71 16.49 -13.27
CA GLU A 208 22.35 17.20 -14.37
C GLU A 208 22.90 16.25 -15.44
N ALA A 209 23.59 15.18 -15.04
CA ALA A 209 24.04 14.14 -15.95
C ALA A 209 22.89 13.45 -16.70
N GLN A 210 21.75 13.23 -16.04
CA GLN A 210 20.56 12.65 -16.68
C GLN A 210 19.94 13.60 -17.71
N ARG A 211 19.89 14.91 -17.42
CA ARG A 211 19.44 15.93 -18.37
C ARG A 211 20.37 16.01 -19.59
N GLU A 212 21.68 15.93 -19.37
CA GLU A 212 22.65 15.92 -20.45
C GLU A 212 22.54 14.64 -21.31
N ALA A 213 22.34 13.47 -20.69
CA ALA A 213 22.09 12.22 -21.42
C ALA A 213 20.87 12.34 -22.36
N ILE A 214 19.77 12.94 -21.89
CA ILE A 214 18.58 13.19 -22.69
C ILE A 214 18.89 14.12 -23.86
N SER A 215 19.65 15.19 -23.63
CA SER A 215 20.04 16.14 -24.69
C SER A 215 20.89 15.50 -25.80
N GLN A 216 21.65 14.46 -25.46
CA GLN A 216 22.47 13.68 -26.39
C GLN A 216 21.71 12.50 -27.02
N GLY A 217 20.41 12.33 -26.72
CA GLY A 217 19.60 11.21 -27.21
C GLY A 217 19.99 9.84 -26.61
N LYS A 218 20.62 9.82 -25.44
CA LYS A 218 21.10 8.61 -24.76
C LYS A 218 20.20 8.21 -23.59
N GLU A 219 20.28 6.94 -23.16
CA GLU A 219 19.46 6.42 -22.08
C GLU A 219 19.86 7.03 -20.70
N PRO A 220 18.98 7.80 -20.03
CA PRO A 220 19.32 8.55 -18.82
C PRO A 220 19.39 7.72 -17.53
N PHE A 221 19.24 6.39 -17.63
CA PHE A 221 19.38 5.48 -16.50
C PHE A 221 20.47 4.42 -16.71
N ALA A 222 21.08 4.39 -17.89
CA ALA A 222 22.19 3.49 -18.17
C ALA A 222 23.44 3.97 -17.43
N ILE A 223 24.05 3.10 -16.61
CA ILE A 223 25.24 3.47 -15.84
C ILE A 223 26.42 3.81 -16.77
N GLU A 224 26.49 3.16 -17.93
CA GLU A 224 27.47 3.40 -18.99
C GLU A 224 27.40 4.82 -19.56
N VAL A 225 26.22 5.45 -19.47
CA VAL A 225 25.96 6.81 -19.96
C VAL A 225 26.11 7.82 -18.83
N VAL A 226 25.47 7.56 -17.69
CA VAL A 226 25.36 8.52 -16.59
C VAL A 226 26.67 8.65 -15.81
N PHE A 227 27.40 7.55 -15.59
CA PHE A 227 28.62 7.58 -14.78
C PHE A 227 29.72 8.46 -15.39
N PRO A 228 30.05 8.37 -16.70
CA PRO A 228 31.01 9.29 -17.32
C PRO A 228 30.57 10.76 -17.29
N LEU A 229 29.27 11.04 -17.46
CA LEU A 229 28.74 12.41 -17.44
C LEU A 229 28.86 13.05 -16.05
N ILE A 230 28.54 12.30 -14.98
CA ILE A 230 28.74 12.76 -13.60
C ILE A 230 30.20 13.09 -13.34
N ILE A 231 31.13 12.25 -13.82
CA ILE A 231 32.56 12.49 -13.66
C ILE A 231 32.93 13.82 -14.34
N GLY A 232 32.49 14.05 -15.58
CA GLY A 232 32.76 15.29 -16.30
C GLY A 232 32.26 16.54 -15.55
N ILE A 233 31.05 16.47 -14.99
CA ILE A 233 30.47 17.56 -14.19
C ILE A 233 31.30 17.81 -12.92
N LEU A 234 31.69 16.74 -12.21
CA LEU A 234 32.48 16.84 -10.97
C LEU A 234 33.92 17.33 -11.24
N GLU A 235 34.50 16.94 -12.38
CA GLU A 235 35.81 17.44 -12.83
C GLU A 235 35.76 18.92 -13.17
N ALA A 236 34.74 19.36 -13.90
CA ALA A 236 34.53 20.77 -14.24
C ALA A 236 34.36 21.66 -12.99
N ARG A 237 33.83 21.08 -11.91
CA ARG A 237 33.67 21.75 -10.60
C ARG A 237 34.89 21.65 -9.69
N GLY A 238 35.93 20.90 -10.08
CA GLY A 238 37.14 20.74 -9.29
C GLY A 238 36.95 20.00 -7.96
N VAL A 239 35.88 19.20 -7.83
CA VAL A 239 35.52 18.54 -6.55
C VAL A 239 36.06 17.11 -6.42
N ILE A 240 36.73 16.56 -7.44
CA ILE A 240 37.32 15.22 -7.37
C ILE A 240 38.68 15.27 -6.68
N ASP A 241 38.88 14.42 -5.67
CA ASP A 241 40.19 14.23 -5.05
C ASP A 241 40.91 13.02 -5.67
N ARG A 242 41.80 13.29 -6.63
CA ARG A 242 42.61 12.25 -7.30
C ARG A 242 43.80 11.77 -6.46
N LEU A 243 44.14 12.47 -5.37
CA LEU A 243 45.24 12.11 -4.48
C LEU A 243 44.76 11.22 -3.32
N ASP A 244 43.45 11.05 -3.17
CA ASP A 244 42.86 10.16 -2.16
C ASP A 244 43.16 8.68 -2.49
N LYS A 245 43.61 7.94 -1.48
CA LYS A 245 43.98 6.51 -1.56
C LYS A 245 42.84 5.58 -2.04
N ASN A 246 41.60 6.04 -1.98
CA ASN A 246 40.41 5.31 -2.41
C ASN A 246 40.00 5.65 -3.86
N TYR A 247 40.76 6.51 -4.55
CA TYR A 247 40.55 6.80 -5.96
C TYR A 247 40.87 5.55 -6.81
N VAL A 248 39.85 5.03 -7.47
CA VAL A 248 39.96 3.94 -8.44
C VAL A 248 39.25 4.37 -9.71
N SER A 249 40.04 4.69 -10.74
CA SER A 249 39.54 5.14 -12.04
C SER A 249 38.43 4.20 -12.57
N GLY A 250 37.30 4.79 -12.95
CA GLY A 250 36.15 4.07 -13.50
C GLY A 250 35.36 3.21 -12.50
N LYS A 251 35.73 3.18 -11.20
CA LYS A 251 35.04 2.35 -10.18
C LYS A 251 34.65 3.11 -8.92
N ALA A 252 35.57 3.89 -8.35
CA ALA A 252 35.36 4.59 -7.08
C ALA A 252 36.04 5.96 -7.13
N ILE A 253 35.28 7.02 -6.91
CA ILE A 253 35.75 8.39 -7.10
C ILE A 253 35.46 9.18 -5.83
N PRO A 254 36.49 9.57 -5.07
CA PRO A 254 36.38 10.48 -3.94
C PRO A 254 35.99 11.88 -4.42
N VAL A 255 34.93 12.43 -3.83
CA VAL A 255 34.34 13.72 -4.15
C VAL A 255 34.25 14.55 -2.88
N LYS A 256 34.76 15.78 -2.92
CA LYS A 256 34.61 16.77 -1.85
C LYS A 256 33.25 17.41 -1.94
N LEU A 257 32.49 17.31 -0.86
CA LEU A 257 31.20 17.96 -0.69
C LEU A 257 31.39 19.40 -0.18
N ASP A 258 30.36 20.24 -0.31
CA ASP A 258 30.39 21.65 0.09
C ASP A 258 30.64 21.85 1.60
N ASP A 259 30.32 20.83 2.42
CA ASP A 259 30.57 20.81 3.86
C ASP A 259 31.98 20.32 4.23
N GLY A 260 32.84 20.09 3.25
CA GLY A 260 34.22 19.64 3.42
C GLY A 260 34.38 18.13 3.62
N ARG A 261 33.29 17.35 3.68
CA ARG A 261 33.37 15.88 3.75
C ARG A 261 33.77 15.28 2.41
N VAL A 262 34.42 14.11 2.47
CA VAL A 262 34.77 13.31 1.29
C VAL A 262 33.78 12.17 1.14
N TYR A 263 33.03 12.17 0.05
CA TYR A 263 32.11 11.10 -0.34
C TYR A 263 32.73 10.24 -1.45
N VAL A 264 32.68 8.92 -1.33
CA VAL A 264 33.21 8.01 -2.36
C VAL A 264 32.07 7.55 -3.28
N LEU A 265 31.99 8.14 -4.47
CA LEU A 265 31.07 7.72 -5.52
C LEU A 265 31.52 6.39 -6.12
N LYS A 266 30.74 5.33 -5.91
CA LYS A 266 31.01 3.99 -6.47
C LYS A 266 30.10 3.71 -7.66
N ARG A 267 30.68 3.23 -8.76
CA ARG A 267 29.96 2.88 -10.00
C ARG A 267 28.84 1.86 -9.76
N ASP A 268 29.13 0.80 -9.01
CA ASP A 268 28.15 -0.27 -8.77
C ASP A 268 26.99 0.19 -7.87
N THR A 269 27.28 1.07 -6.90
CA THR A 269 26.26 1.67 -6.04
C THR A 269 25.35 2.60 -6.85
N LEU A 270 25.93 3.43 -7.72
CA LEU A 270 25.16 4.29 -8.61
C LEU A 270 24.30 3.48 -9.59
N ARG A 271 24.82 2.37 -10.14
CA ARG A 271 24.05 1.49 -11.04
C ARG A 271 22.78 0.97 -10.35
N VAL A 272 22.89 0.51 -9.11
CA VAL A 272 21.74 0.01 -8.34
C VAL A 272 20.72 1.14 -8.13
N GLN A 273 21.17 2.36 -7.87
CA GLN A 273 20.29 3.51 -7.68
C GLN A 273 19.58 3.91 -8.98
N LEU A 274 20.30 4.00 -10.10
CA LEU A 274 19.71 4.31 -11.41
C LEU A 274 18.69 3.27 -11.85
N ASN A 275 18.95 1.98 -11.59
CA ASN A 275 17.99 0.92 -11.86
C ASN A 275 16.71 1.05 -11.02
N ARG A 276 16.83 1.43 -9.73
CA ARG A 276 15.65 1.70 -8.88
C ARG A 276 14.83 2.87 -9.40
N LEU A 277 15.50 3.95 -9.83
CA LEU A 277 14.85 5.11 -10.43
C LEU A 277 14.14 4.75 -11.74
N LYS A 278 14.77 3.95 -12.59
CA LYS A 278 14.18 3.41 -13.83
C LYS A 278 12.91 2.61 -13.51
N THR A 279 12.99 1.66 -12.58
CA THR A 279 11.83 0.84 -12.20
C THR A 279 10.69 1.65 -11.61
N LYS A 280 10.98 2.70 -10.82
CA LYS A 280 9.96 3.62 -10.30
C LYS A 280 9.31 4.46 -11.41
N ARG A 281 10.10 4.97 -12.36
CA ARG A 281 9.61 5.86 -13.43
C ARG A 281 8.80 5.13 -14.50
N PHE A 282 9.10 3.86 -14.75
CA PHE A 282 8.39 3.01 -15.72
C PHE A 282 7.48 1.98 -15.04
N ALA A 283 7.23 2.12 -13.73
CA ALA A 283 6.15 1.39 -13.09
C ALA A 283 4.85 1.80 -13.81
N PRO A 284 3.99 0.84 -14.22
CA PRO A 284 2.70 1.18 -14.79
C PRO A 284 1.97 2.07 -13.79
N GLN A 285 1.71 3.31 -14.19
CA GLN A 285 0.87 4.22 -13.44
C GLN A 285 -0.54 3.66 -13.53
N LEU A 286 -1.04 3.16 -12.41
CA LEU A 286 -2.46 2.91 -12.16
C LEU A 286 -2.92 3.95 -11.15
#